data_AF-A0A4R4ZB01-F1
#
_entry.id   AF-A0A4R4ZB01-F1
#
_cell.length_a   1.000
_cell.length_b   1.000
_cell.length_c   1.000
_cell.angle_alpha   90.00
_cell.angle_beta   90.00
_cell.angle_gamma   90.00
#
_symmetry.space_group_name_H-M   'P 1'
#
loop_
_entity.id
_entity.type
_entity.pdbx_description
1 polymer ?
#
loop_
_entity_poly.entity_id
_entity_poly.type
_entity_poly.pdbx_seq_one_letter_code
_entity_poly.pdbx_strand_id
1 'polypeptide(L)'
;MGPTLDQVKENALSFHQQLSSVMEDKGRSISQLRLKVIAFRDFADSPDNAIEQTGFLTFPEQAHDFDTFVRGLRASGGGDAPESGMEALALAMASDWEQGLDRRRHVIVVFTDAPAHPLGSPDQIRARTYPQSIPRSMAEAFDQWGFAHSQKAIMENSSKRLLLFAPETQPWVDISESWNNTLFLPSKAGEGVHEWEMDEIINTIAHSL
;
A
#
# COMPACT_ATOMS: atom_id res chain seq x y z
N MET A 1 10.25 9.89 -8.40
CA MET A 1 10.47 8.72 -7.53
C MET A 1 11.93 8.29 -7.25
N GLY A 2 12.97 8.59 -8.04
CA GLY A 2 14.32 8.01 -7.84
C GLY A 2 14.89 8.13 -6.41
N PRO A 3 15.11 9.34 -5.87
CA PRO A 3 15.56 9.54 -4.49
C PRO A 3 14.58 9.00 -3.44
N THR A 4 13.27 9.14 -3.68
CA THR A 4 12.19 8.63 -2.82
C THR A 4 12.22 7.11 -2.68
N LEU A 5 12.51 6.39 -3.76
CA LEU A 5 12.49 4.94 -3.78
C LEU A 5 13.59 4.36 -2.88
N ASP A 6 14.80 4.91 -2.92
CA ASP A 6 15.90 4.37 -2.13
C ASP A 6 15.69 4.59 -0.63
N GLN A 7 15.11 5.71 -0.23
CA GLN A 7 14.72 5.96 1.16
C GLN A 7 13.57 5.04 1.61
N VAL A 8 12.56 4.83 0.77
CA VAL A 8 11.49 3.84 1.03
C VAL A 8 12.06 2.44 1.21
N LYS A 9 13.03 2.04 0.38
CA LYS A 9 13.70 0.75 0.53
C LYS A 9 14.40 0.63 1.87
N GLU A 10 15.23 1.60 2.24
CA GLU A 10 15.95 1.56 3.51
C GLU A 10 15.00 1.45 4.71
N ASN A 11 13.96 2.28 4.73
CA ASN A 11 12.95 2.26 5.80
C ASN A 11 12.15 0.94 5.82
N ALA A 12 11.77 0.42 4.66
CA ALA A 12 11.04 -0.86 4.55
C ALA A 12 11.89 -2.04 5.07
N LEU A 13 13.21 -1.99 4.86
CA LEU A 13 14.13 -3.03 5.34
C LEU A 13 14.34 -2.99 6.86
N SER A 14 14.32 -1.81 7.49
CA SER A 14 14.41 -1.67 8.95
C SER A 14 13.08 -1.84 9.67
N PHE A 15 11.95 -1.78 8.95
CA PHE A 15 10.60 -1.73 9.51
C PHE A 15 10.29 -2.83 10.53
N HIS A 16 10.59 -4.11 10.22
CA HIS A 16 10.31 -5.22 11.13
C HIS A 16 11.02 -5.07 12.49
N GLN A 17 12.28 -4.62 12.45
CA GLN A 17 13.08 -4.44 13.67
C GLN A 17 12.53 -3.27 14.50
N GLN A 18 12.24 -2.14 13.88
CA GLN A 18 11.69 -0.96 14.55
C GLN A 18 10.30 -1.25 15.15
N LEU A 19 9.41 -1.90 14.40
CA LEU A 19 8.07 -2.26 14.87
C LEU A 19 8.15 -3.22 16.07
N SER A 20 9.05 -4.20 16.03
CA SER A 20 9.26 -5.13 17.15
C SER A 20 9.71 -4.38 18.41
N SER A 21 10.68 -3.47 18.28
CA SER A 21 11.16 -2.63 19.39
C SER A 21 10.05 -1.78 20.02
N VAL A 22 9.26 -1.07 19.21
CA VAL A 22 8.17 -0.21 19.71
C VAL A 22 7.07 -1.04 20.40
N MET A 23 6.81 -2.25 19.91
CA MET A 23 5.82 -3.14 20.52
C MET A 23 6.32 -3.72 21.84
N GLU A 24 7.59 -4.10 21.93
CA GLU A 24 8.24 -4.53 23.16
C GLU A 24 8.20 -3.42 24.23
N ASP A 25 8.51 -2.18 23.86
CA ASP A 25 8.44 -1.01 24.75
C ASP A 25 7.01 -0.77 25.28
N LYS A 26 5.99 -1.12 24.49
CA LYS A 26 4.57 -1.07 24.88
C LYS A 26 4.10 -2.33 25.62
N GLY A 27 4.99 -3.29 25.89
CA GLY A 27 4.66 -4.54 26.59
C GLY A 27 3.75 -5.47 25.78
N ARG A 28 3.81 -5.41 24.44
CA ARG A 28 3.00 -6.20 23.52
C ARG A 28 3.89 -7.05 22.63
N SER A 29 3.45 -8.26 22.30
CA SER A 29 4.17 -9.12 21.34
C SER A 29 3.38 -9.27 20.05
N ILE A 30 4.10 -9.28 18.93
CA ILE A 30 3.55 -9.66 17.63
C ILE A 30 3.84 -11.15 17.45
N SER A 31 2.78 -11.97 17.39
CA SER A 31 2.93 -13.41 17.17
C SER A 31 3.32 -13.74 15.72
N GLN A 32 2.94 -12.89 14.76
CA GLN A 32 3.23 -13.08 13.35
C GLN A 32 3.23 -11.74 12.63
N LEU A 33 4.30 -11.44 11.89
CA LEU A 33 4.34 -10.35 10.93
C LEU A 33 4.38 -10.94 9.52
N ARG A 34 3.50 -10.45 8.63
CA ARG A 34 3.55 -10.76 7.20
C ARG A 34 3.58 -9.47 6.41
N LEU A 35 4.49 -9.37 5.45
CA LEU A 35 4.63 -8.22 4.57
C LEU A 35 4.40 -8.63 3.12
N LYS A 36 3.73 -7.76 2.36
CA LYS A 36 3.56 -7.90 0.92
C LYS A 36 3.96 -6.57 0.28
N VAL A 37 4.70 -6.63 -0.82
CA VAL A 37 5.08 -5.44 -1.59
C VAL A 37 4.38 -5.48 -2.94
N ILE A 38 3.80 -4.35 -3.33
CA ILE A 38 3.24 -4.12 -4.67
C ILE A 38 3.89 -2.86 -5.20
N ALA A 39 4.78 -3.02 -6.18
CA ALA A 39 5.32 -1.91 -6.95
C ALA A 39 4.42 -1.69 -8.17
N PHE A 40 4.08 -0.44 -8.43
CA PHE A 40 3.24 -0.06 -9.56
C PHE A 40 3.93 1.00 -10.41
N ARG A 41 3.51 1.04 -11.68
CA ARG A 41 3.90 2.02 -12.70
C ARG A 41 2.64 2.42 -13.45
N ASP A 42 2.63 2.34 -14.78
CA ASP A 42 1.46 2.62 -15.61
C ASP A 42 1.17 1.45 -16.58
N PHE A 43 -0.05 0.91 -16.57
CA PHE A 43 -0.51 -0.11 -17.53
C PHE A 43 -0.57 0.40 -18.97
N ALA A 44 -0.86 1.68 -19.19
CA ALA A 44 -0.94 2.26 -20.53
C ALA A 44 0.46 2.46 -21.15
N ASP A 45 1.49 2.69 -20.33
CA ASP A 45 2.88 2.85 -20.77
C ASP A 45 3.57 1.49 -20.96
N SER A 46 3.62 0.69 -19.91
CA SER A 46 4.40 -0.54 -19.87
C SER A 46 3.60 -1.70 -19.25
N PRO A 47 2.64 -2.29 -19.99
CA PRO A 47 1.75 -3.34 -19.47
C PRO A 47 2.46 -4.48 -18.75
N ASP A 48 3.60 -4.95 -19.28
CA ASP A 48 4.27 -6.15 -18.79
C ASP A 48 5.00 -5.93 -17.44
N ASN A 49 5.24 -4.69 -17.03
CA ASN A 49 5.85 -4.36 -15.74
C ASN A 49 5.03 -3.32 -14.94
N ALA A 50 3.78 -3.06 -15.33
CA ALA A 50 2.91 -2.11 -14.66
C ALA A 50 2.66 -2.46 -13.18
N ILE A 51 2.67 -3.75 -12.86
CA ILE A 51 2.61 -4.27 -11.48
C ILE A 51 3.68 -5.34 -11.29
N GLU A 52 4.52 -5.17 -10.28
CA GLU A 52 5.40 -6.20 -9.74
C GLU A 52 5.04 -6.42 -8.27
N GLN A 53 4.79 -7.65 -7.84
CA GLN A 53 4.35 -7.92 -6.48
C GLN A 53 4.89 -9.23 -5.91
N THR A 54 4.97 -9.29 -4.58
CA THR A 54 5.21 -10.53 -3.84
C THR A 54 3.89 -11.17 -3.38
N GLY A 55 3.95 -12.42 -2.91
CA GLY A 55 2.97 -12.90 -1.94
C GLY A 55 3.18 -12.25 -0.56
N PHE A 56 2.38 -12.65 0.43
CA PHE A 56 2.73 -12.36 1.82
C PHE A 56 3.97 -13.17 2.23
N LEU A 57 5.00 -12.47 2.69
CA LEU A 57 6.24 -13.02 3.21
C LEU A 57 6.18 -12.99 4.74
N THR A 58 6.36 -14.13 5.39
CA THR A 58 6.32 -14.27 6.85
C THR A 58 7.68 -13.94 7.45
N PHE A 59 7.69 -13.06 8.46
CA PHE A 59 8.90 -12.65 9.16
C PHE A 59 9.04 -13.36 10.51
N PRO A 60 10.28 -13.70 10.91
CA PRO A 60 11.55 -13.35 10.26
C PRO A 60 12.00 -14.29 9.12
N GLU A 61 11.29 -15.39 8.86
CA GLU A 61 11.77 -16.50 8.01
C GLU A 61 12.04 -16.09 6.55
N GLN A 62 11.24 -15.19 6.00
CA GLN A 62 11.30 -14.75 4.60
C GLN A 62 11.83 -13.32 4.44
N ALA A 63 12.56 -12.81 5.45
CA ALA A 63 13.16 -11.48 5.41
C ALA A 63 14.15 -11.31 4.23
N HIS A 64 14.86 -12.38 3.85
CA HIS A 64 15.79 -12.35 2.72
C HIS A 64 15.08 -12.19 1.36
N ASP A 65 13.93 -12.85 1.17
CA ASP A 65 13.13 -12.73 -0.04
C ASP A 65 12.57 -11.31 -0.17
N PHE A 66 12.14 -10.73 0.95
CA PHE A 66 11.69 -9.35 1.02
C PHE A 66 12.81 -8.37 0.66
N ASP A 67 14.00 -8.53 1.28
CA ASP A 67 15.15 -7.67 1.01
C ASP A 67 15.57 -7.72 -0.46
N THR A 68 15.63 -8.93 -1.03
CA THR A 68 15.96 -9.14 -2.43
C THR A 68 14.97 -8.44 -3.36
N PHE A 69 13.66 -8.58 -3.09
CA PHE A 69 12.62 -7.94 -3.89
C PHE A 69 12.71 -6.41 -3.80
N VAL A 70 12.75 -5.87 -2.59
CA VAL A 70 12.78 -4.42 -2.33
C VAL A 70 14.02 -3.77 -2.93
N ARG A 71 15.21 -4.37 -2.76
CA ARG A 71 16.45 -3.90 -3.41
C ARG A 71 16.43 -4.04 -4.92
N GLY A 72 15.66 -4.97 -5.46
CA GLY A 72 15.47 -5.18 -6.90
C GLY A 72 14.68 -4.06 -7.57
N LEU A 73 13.82 -3.34 -6.83
CA LEU A 73 12.99 -2.28 -7.38
C LEU A 73 13.81 -1.16 -8.01
N ARG A 74 13.35 -0.66 -9.16
CA ARG A 74 13.96 0.44 -9.91
C ARG A 74 12.88 1.45 -10.27
N ALA A 75 13.19 2.73 -10.04
CA ALA A 75 12.37 3.85 -10.48
C ALA A 75 12.57 4.04 -11.99
N SER A 76 11.92 3.20 -12.78
CA SER A 76 12.01 3.19 -14.24
C SER A 76 10.67 2.74 -14.84
N GLY A 77 10.29 3.33 -15.98
CA GLY A 77 8.98 3.11 -16.62
C GLY A 77 7.88 3.98 -15.99
N GLY A 78 6.64 3.82 -16.45
CA GLY A 78 5.47 4.52 -15.89
C GLY A 78 5.05 5.77 -16.65
N GLY A 79 5.79 6.15 -17.71
CA GLY A 79 5.43 7.25 -18.59
C GLY A 79 5.28 8.59 -17.86
N ASP A 80 4.36 9.41 -18.38
CA ASP A 80 3.93 10.66 -17.76
C ASP A 80 2.83 10.38 -16.74
N ALA A 81 2.84 11.13 -15.63
CA ALA A 81 1.74 11.07 -14.67
C ALA A 81 0.38 11.37 -15.34
N PRO A 82 -0.73 10.74 -14.89
CA PRO A 82 -0.84 9.90 -13.68
C PRO A 82 -0.37 8.44 -13.84
N GLU A 83 -0.25 7.71 -12.73
CA GLU A 83 0.19 6.30 -12.68
C GLU A 83 -0.95 5.35 -12.21
N SER A 84 -0.74 4.03 -12.25
CA SER A 84 -1.72 2.98 -11.87
C SER A 84 -1.79 2.71 -10.35
N GLY A 85 -1.71 3.76 -9.53
CA GLY A 85 -1.74 3.65 -8.07
C GLY A 85 -3.07 3.12 -7.52
N MET A 86 -4.18 3.39 -8.20
CA MET A 86 -5.50 2.90 -7.80
C MET A 86 -5.67 1.38 -8.02
N GLU A 87 -5.14 0.88 -9.13
CA GLU A 87 -5.05 -0.54 -9.44
C GLU A 87 -4.24 -1.27 -8.37
N ALA A 88 -3.10 -0.70 -7.96
CA ALA A 88 -2.25 -1.24 -6.90
C ALA A 88 -2.95 -1.29 -5.55
N LEU A 89 -3.66 -0.22 -5.16
CA LEU A 89 -4.45 -0.17 -3.93
C LEU A 89 -5.55 -1.24 -3.94
N ALA A 90 -6.26 -1.42 -5.07
CA ALA A 90 -7.27 -2.46 -5.19
C ALA A 90 -6.68 -3.87 -5.04
N LEU A 91 -5.51 -4.14 -5.62
CA LEU A 91 -4.79 -5.41 -5.45
C LEU A 91 -4.34 -5.62 -3.99
N ALA A 92 -3.94 -4.55 -3.29
CA ALA A 92 -3.60 -4.61 -1.87
C ALA A 92 -4.81 -4.96 -1.00
N MET A 93 -5.97 -4.35 -1.28
CA MET A 93 -7.23 -4.64 -0.58
C MET A 93 -7.67 -6.09 -0.77
N ALA A 94 -7.55 -6.61 -2.00
CA ALA A 94 -7.93 -7.97 -2.36
C ALA A 94 -6.87 -9.05 -2.05
N SER A 95 -5.82 -8.71 -1.31
CA SER A 95 -4.78 -9.66 -0.93
C SER A 95 -5.27 -10.68 0.11
N ASP A 96 -4.55 -11.80 0.24
CA ASP A 96 -4.88 -12.90 1.16
C ASP A 96 -4.56 -12.56 2.62
N TRP A 97 -5.28 -11.58 3.16
CA TRP A 97 -5.15 -11.11 4.53
C TRP A 97 -5.52 -12.20 5.55
N GLU A 98 -4.94 -12.12 6.76
CA GLU A 98 -5.25 -13.05 7.84
C GLU A 98 -6.69 -12.87 8.29
N GLN A 99 -7.44 -13.95 8.46
CA GLN A 99 -8.85 -13.90 8.87
C GLN A 99 -9.15 -14.72 10.13
N GLY A 100 -8.27 -15.67 10.49
CA GLY A 100 -8.51 -16.64 11.56
C GLY A 100 -8.05 -16.21 12.96
N LEU A 101 -7.24 -15.15 13.09
CA LEU A 101 -6.75 -14.67 14.38
C LEU A 101 -7.66 -13.60 15.00
N ASP A 102 -7.93 -13.70 16.30
CA ASP A 102 -8.79 -12.76 17.05
C ASP A 102 -8.27 -11.32 17.07
N ARG A 103 -6.94 -11.15 17.17
CA ARG A 103 -6.27 -9.86 17.16
C ARG A 103 -5.37 -9.74 15.94
N ARG A 104 -5.82 -8.94 14.98
CA ARG A 104 -5.09 -8.70 13.73
C ARG A 104 -5.28 -7.27 13.24
N ARG A 105 -4.25 -6.77 12.55
CA ARG A 105 -4.28 -5.49 11.83
C ARG A 105 -3.85 -5.73 10.39
N HIS A 106 -4.59 -5.14 9.47
CA HIS A 106 -4.31 -5.14 8.04
C HIS A 106 -3.99 -3.71 7.66
N VAL A 107 -2.73 -3.43 7.38
CA VAL A 107 -2.30 -2.06 7.11
C VAL A 107 -1.80 -1.99 5.69
N ILE A 108 -2.42 -1.11 4.90
CA ILE A 108 -1.99 -0.78 3.55
C ILE A 108 -1.32 0.58 3.63
N VAL A 109 -0.09 0.66 3.14
CA VAL A 109 0.67 1.90 3.05
C VAL A 109 0.94 2.16 1.57
N VAL A 110 0.51 3.32 1.08
CA VAL A 110 0.76 3.76 -0.29
C VAL A 110 1.80 4.87 -0.26
N PHE A 111 2.86 4.70 -1.02
CA PHE A 111 3.87 5.74 -1.27
C PHE A 111 3.83 6.12 -2.75
N THR A 112 3.62 7.41 -3.03
CA THR A 112 3.64 7.93 -4.40
C THR A 112 3.97 9.43 -4.41
N ASP A 113 4.58 9.90 -5.48
CA ASP A 113 4.74 11.32 -5.79
C ASP A 113 3.86 11.77 -6.98
N ALA A 114 2.96 10.91 -7.43
CA ALA A 114 2.12 11.12 -8.62
C ALA A 114 0.60 11.00 -8.32
N PRO A 115 -0.25 11.69 -9.10
CA PRO A 115 -1.68 11.38 -9.17
C PRO A 115 -1.90 9.97 -9.76
N ALA A 116 -3.09 9.41 -9.55
CA ALA A 116 -3.44 8.11 -10.12
C ALA A 116 -4.54 8.20 -11.18
N HIS A 117 -4.50 7.27 -12.15
CA HIS A 117 -5.55 7.12 -13.16
C HIS A 117 -6.89 6.78 -12.49
N PRO A 118 -8.02 7.30 -13.01
CA PRO A 118 -9.33 6.81 -12.60
C PRO A 118 -9.48 5.33 -12.91
N LEU A 119 -10.00 4.57 -11.95
CA LEU A 119 -10.35 3.16 -12.16
C LEU A 119 -11.29 3.01 -13.36
N GLY A 120 -11.05 2.00 -14.19
CA GLY A 120 -11.85 1.74 -15.38
C GLY A 120 -11.47 2.56 -16.61
N SER A 121 -10.41 3.37 -16.54
CA SER A 121 -9.91 4.14 -17.69
C SER A 121 -9.63 3.24 -18.90
N PRO A 122 -10.19 3.54 -20.10
CA PRO A 122 -10.08 2.68 -21.29
C PRO A 122 -8.65 2.29 -21.67
N ASP A 123 -7.69 3.19 -21.49
CA ASP A 123 -6.31 2.96 -21.89
C ASP A 123 -5.58 2.01 -20.93
N GLN A 124 -5.93 2.05 -19.65
CA GLN A 124 -5.46 1.10 -18.63
C GLN A 124 -6.03 -0.30 -18.89
N ILE A 125 -7.36 -0.40 -19.01
CA ILE A 125 -8.08 -1.69 -19.06
C ILE A 125 -7.82 -2.50 -20.33
N ARG A 126 -7.35 -1.85 -21.41
CA ARG A 126 -6.98 -2.50 -22.67
C ARG A 126 -5.63 -3.21 -22.57
N ALA A 127 -4.81 -2.90 -21.56
CA ALA A 127 -3.56 -3.58 -21.34
C ALA A 127 -3.79 -5.08 -21.15
N ARG A 128 -3.07 -5.91 -21.91
CA ARG A 128 -3.19 -7.37 -21.90
C ARG A 128 -3.03 -7.98 -20.50
N THR A 129 -2.21 -7.35 -19.66
CA THR A 129 -1.85 -7.80 -18.32
C THR A 129 -2.75 -7.23 -17.23
N TYR A 130 -3.75 -6.41 -17.58
CA TYR A 130 -4.63 -5.76 -16.61
C TYR A 130 -5.46 -6.80 -15.82
N PRO A 131 -5.33 -6.88 -14.49
CA PRO A 131 -6.06 -7.85 -13.68
C PRO A 131 -7.57 -7.61 -13.70
N GLN A 132 -8.34 -8.66 -14.02
CA GLN A 132 -9.81 -8.58 -14.10
C GLN A 132 -10.51 -8.42 -12.75
N SER A 133 -9.80 -8.67 -11.64
CA SER A 133 -10.30 -8.53 -10.28
C SER A 133 -10.36 -7.07 -9.81
N ILE A 134 -9.75 -6.14 -10.54
CA ILE A 134 -9.70 -4.72 -10.15
C ILE A 134 -11.08 -4.07 -10.39
N PRO A 135 -11.63 -3.32 -9.41
CA PRO A 135 -12.86 -2.57 -9.55
C PRO A 135 -12.80 -1.59 -10.74
N ARG A 136 -13.93 -1.36 -11.39
CA ARG A 136 -14.03 -0.52 -12.59
C ARG A 136 -14.35 0.94 -12.28
N SER A 137 -14.49 1.29 -11.01
CA SER A 137 -14.78 2.67 -10.58
C SER A 137 -14.37 2.93 -9.13
N MET A 138 -14.24 4.21 -8.78
CA MET A 138 -14.01 4.66 -7.40
C MET A 138 -15.12 4.20 -6.46
N ALA A 139 -16.38 4.18 -6.93
CA ALA A 139 -17.52 3.71 -6.14
C ALA A 139 -17.42 2.20 -5.83
N GLU A 140 -17.03 1.38 -6.81
CA GLU A 140 -16.79 -0.05 -6.58
C GLU A 140 -15.62 -0.30 -5.63
N ALA A 141 -14.53 0.46 -5.76
CA ALA A 141 -13.41 0.38 -4.82
C ALA A 141 -13.83 0.79 -3.41
N PHE A 142 -14.62 1.85 -3.26
CA PHE A 142 -15.16 2.26 -1.98
C PHE A 142 -16.11 1.21 -1.38
N ASP A 143 -16.96 0.56 -2.19
CA ASP A 143 -17.81 -0.55 -1.76
C ASP A 143 -16.98 -1.74 -1.24
N GLN A 144 -15.86 -2.05 -1.90
CA GLN A 144 -14.92 -3.09 -1.48
C GLN A 144 -14.15 -2.71 -0.21
N TRP A 145 -13.77 -1.45 -0.04
CA TRP A 145 -13.21 -0.96 1.22
C TRP A 145 -14.27 -1.06 2.32
N GLY A 146 -15.39 -0.39 2.12
CA GLY A 146 -16.56 -0.35 2.99
C GLY A 146 -16.31 0.37 4.31
N PHE A 147 -17.28 0.25 5.20
CA PHE A 147 -17.28 0.73 6.58
C PHE A 147 -17.93 -0.34 7.47
N ALA A 148 -18.18 -0.04 8.75
CA ALA A 148 -18.85 -0.98 9.65
C ALA A 148 -20.20 -1.44 9.05
N HIS A 149 -20.41 -2.76 8.96
CA HIS A 149 -21.61 -3.39 8.39
C HIS A 149 -21.79 -3.28 6.86
N SER A 150 -20.78 -2.84 6.11
CA SER A 150 -20.82 -2.92 4.64
C SER A 150 -20.83 -4.37 4.16
N GLN A 151 -21.83 -4.74 3.37
CA GLN A 151 -21.99 -6.12 2.87
C GLN A 151 -21.00 -6.48 1.75
N LYS A 152 -20.50 -5.49 1.01
CA LYS A 152 -19.54 -5.68 -0.08
C LYS A 152 -18.09 -5.53 0.36
N ALA A 153 -17.85 -5.19 1.63
CA ALA A 153 -16.50 -5.01 2.15
C ALA A 153 -15.74 -6.33 2.10
N ILE A 154 -14.53 -6.30 1.54
CA ILE A 154 -13.66 -7.48 1.46
C ILE A 154 -12.63 -7.52 2.59
N MET A 155 -12.54 -6.46 3.38
CA MET A 155 -11.67 -6.35 4.55
C MET A 155 -12.49 -6.13 5.82
N GLU A 156 -12.02 -6.72 6.92
CA GLU A 156 -12.62 -6.54 8.24
C GLU A 156 -12.42 -5.08 8.71
N ASN A 157 -13.52 -4.37 8.94
CA ASN A 157 -13.50 -2.94 9.22
C ASN A 157 -12.69 -2.57 10.47
N SER A 158 -12.75 -3.42 11.50
CA SER A 158 -12.02 -3.20 12.74
C SER A 158 -10.49 -3.38 12.58
N SER A 159 -10.08 -4.23 11.64
CA SER A 159 -8.67 -4.60 11.39
C SER A 159 -7.96 -3.70 10.38
N LYS A 160 -8.65 -3.12 9.41
CA LYS A 160 -8.04 -2.40 8.29
C LYS A 160 -7.58 -0.98 8.64
N ARG A 161 -6.42 -0.55 8.13
CA ARG A 161 -5.92 0.83 8.13
C ARG A 161 -5.33 1.16 6.76
N LEU A 162 -5.55 2.37 6.29
CA LEU A 162 -4.93 2.90 5.06
C LEU A 162 -4.08 4.10 5.44
N LEU A 163 -2.81 4.10 5.01
CA LEU A 163 -1.89 5.21 5.17
C LEU A 163 -1.47 5.66 3.77
N LEU A 164 -1.71 6.93 3.47
CA LEU A 164 -1.44 7.53 2.18
C LEU A 164 -0.32 8.57 2.30
N PHE A 165 0.84 8.27 1.73
CA PHE A 165 1.95 9.18 1.52
C PHE A 165 1.95 9.58 0.06
N ALA A 166 1.14 10.58 -0.27
CA ALA A 166 0.78 10.92 -1.64
C ALA A 166 0.63 12.44 -1.80
N PRO A 167 0.75 12.99 -3.03
CA PRO A 167 0.49 14.40 -3.26
C PRO A 167 -0.98 14.75 -2.99
N GLU A 168 -1.26 16.01 -2.65
CA GLU A 168 -2.62 16.57 -2.48
C GLU A 168 -3.33 16.75 -3.83
N THR A 169 -3.48 15.65 -4.56
CA THR A 169 -4.10 15.58 -5.87
C THR A 169 -5.10 14.44 -5.93
N GLN A 170 -5.95 14.45 -6.96
CA GLN A 170 -6.88 13.36 -7.20
C GLN A 170 -6.13 12.06 -7.59
N PRO A 171 -6.60 10.87 -7.16
CA PRO A 171 -7.78 10.60 -6.32
C PRO A 171 -7.50 10.57 -4.81
N TRP A 172 -6.28 10.90 -4.37
CA TRP A 172 -5.84 10.71 -2.98
C TRP A 172 -6.63 11.57 -1.99
N VAL A 173 -6.95 12.80 -2.37
CA VAL A 173 -7.79 13.72 -1.57
C VAL A 173 -9.17 13.11 -1.32
N ASP A 174 -9.85 12.65 -2.37
CA ASP A 174 -11.18 12.05 -2.26
C ASP A 174 -11.17 10.81 -1.34
N ILE A 175 -10.13 9.97 -1.45
CA ILE A 175 -9.96 8.80 -0.58
C ILE A 175 -9.78 9.25 0.88
N SER A 176 -8.93 10.24 1.14
CA SER A 176 -8.68 10.72 2.49
C SER A 176 -9.94 11.28 3.18
N GLU A 177 -10.84 11.89 2.41
CA GLU A 177 -12.07 12.49 2.93
C GLU A 177 -13.19 11.46 3.13
N SER A 178 -13.24 10.41 2.30
CA SER A 178 -14.39 9.49 2.24
C SER A 178 -14.12 8.10 2.83
N TRP A 179 -12.89 7.60 2.79
CA TRP A 179 -12.56 6.26 3.24
C TRP A 179 -12.25 6.25 4.73
N ASN A 180 -13.04 5.52 5.52
CA ASN A 180 -12.79 5.40 6.95
C ASN A 180 -11.47 4.67 7.24
N ASN A 181 -10.90 4.89 8.44
CA ASN A 181 -9.62 4.29 8.84
C ASN A 181 -8.44 4.68 7.92
N THR A 182 -8.51 5.85 7.30
CA THR A 182 -7.47 6.41 6.43
C THR A 182 -6.73 7.53 7.15
N LEU A 183 -5.41 7.52 7.07
CA LEU A 183 -4.54 8.63 7.44
C LEU A 183 -3.85 9.12 6.16
N PHE A 184 -4.00 10.41 5.87
CA PHE A 184 -3.37 11.04 4.72
C PHE A 184 -2.27 11.98 5.18
N LEU A 185 -1.07 11.75 4.66
CA LEU A 185 0.15 12.48 4.95
C LEU A 185 0.65 13.02 3.60
N PRO A 186 0.44 14.31 3.33
CA PRO A 186 0.74 14.87 2.03
C PRO A 186 2.25 14.87 1.78
N SER A 187 2.68 14.20 0.71
CA SER A 187 4.08 14.21 0.26
C SER A 187 4.27 15.28 -0.81
N LYS A 188 5.41 16.00 -0.76
CA LYS A 188 5.82 16.87 -1.87
C LYS A 188 6.60 16.05 -2.88
N ALA A 189 6.25 16.21 -4.16
CA ALA A 189 6.93 15.51 -5.24
C ALA A 189 8.44 15.78 -5.21
N GLY A 190 9.23 14.70 -5.13
CA GLY A 190 10.69 14.74 -5.11
C GLY A 190 11.37 14.98 -3.76
N GLU A 191 10.63 15.19 -2.66
CA GLU A 191 11.25 15.40 -1.32
C GLU A 191 11.62 14.11 -0.57
N GLY A 192 11.30 12.93 -1.12
CA GLY A 192 11.61 11.64 -0.50
C GLY A 192 10.57 11.21 0.54
N VAL A 193 10.85 10.12 1.26
CA VAL A 193 10.03 9.69 2.40
C VAL A 193 10.80 9.94 3.68
N HIS A 194 10.48 10.98 4.42
CA HIS A 194 11.22 11.39 5.60
C HIS A 194 11.16 10.32 6.70
N GLU A 195 12.19 10.25 7.57
CA GLU A 195 12.22 9.29 8.69
C GLU A 195 10.97 9.38 9.59
N TRP A 196 10.43 10.59 9.80
CA TRP A 196 9.22 10.80 10.61
C TRP A 196 7.97 10.12 10.03
N GLU A 197 7.92 9.91 8.71
CA GLU A 197 6.81 9.22 8.05
C GLU A 197 6.80 7.73 8.40
N MET A 198 7.98 7.12 8.57
CA MET A 198 8.10 5.74 9.00
C MET A 198 7.72 5.57 10.47
N ASP A 199 8.13 6.52 11.32
CA ASP A 199 7.71 6.57 12.71
C ASP A 199 6.18 6.67 12.83
N GLU A 200 5.53 7.45 11.96
CA GLU A 200 4.07 7.59 11.94
C GLU A 200 3.36 6.28 11.55
N ILE A 201 3.93 5.50 10.62
CA ILE A 201 3.42 4.16 10.27
C ILE A 201 3.52 3.23 11.48
N ILE A 202 4.70 3.17 12.10
CA ILE A 202 4.95 2.31 13.27
C ILE A 202 4.03 2.71 14.42
N ASN A 203 3.89 4.00 14.69
CA ASN A 203 2.99 4.53 15.71
C ASN A 203 1.53 4.20 15.40
N THR A 204 1.08 4.36 14.15
CA THR A 204 -0.28 4.01 13.75
C THR A 204 -0.58 2.52 14.00
N ILE A 205 0.37 1.65 13.66
CA ILE A 205 0.26 0.21 13.92
C ILE A 205 0.24 -0.06 15.42
N ALA A 206 1.20 0.49 16.17
CA ALA A 206 1.37 0.23 17.59
C ALA A 206 0.21 0.74 18.44
N HIS A 207 -0.39 1.90 18.10
CA HIS A 207 -1.55 2.46 18.80
C HIS A 207 -2.86 1.80 18.39
N SER A 208 -2.93 1.26 17.17
CA SER A 208 -4.14 0.57 16.72
C SER A 208 -4.24 -0.85 17.27
N LEU A 209 -3.15 -1.51 17.67
CA LEU A 209 -3.15 -2.89 18.20
C LEU A 209 -3.78 -3.06 19.59
#